data_AF-A0A939YPG0-F1
#
_entry.id   AF-A0A939YPG0-F1
#
_cell.length_a   1.000
_cell.length_b   1.000
_cell.length_c   1.000
_cell.angle_alpha   90.00
_cell.angle_beta   90.00
_cell.angle_gamma   90.00
#
_symmetry.space_group_name_H-M   'P 1'
#
loop_
_entity.id
_entity.type
_entity.pdbx_description
1 polymer ?
#
loop_
_entity_poly.entity_id
_entity_poly.type
_entity_poly.pdbx_seq_one_letter_code
_entity_poly.pdbx_strand_id
1 'polypeptide(L)'
;MALYDKPLFIFEMANNHQGSVEHGKNIIKAMAEAVSDYRDAFDFAVKFQYRDLDTFIRPDYINRDDIKNVKRFKDTRLSQEEFLELKNTVSDSGMYTMCTGFDEKSVERISEQGYDVIKIASCSFNDWPLLEAVSKTGLPVIASTAGVPVEEIDKVVSFFEHRNISLTLMHCVAEYPTSNENLQMNQIDYLRDRYKGHIVGFSTHEDPSNMEPIKIAVAKNVRVFEKHVGLPTDTITLNLYSANPDQVKEWVKTAYETFKMCGLAGERHKSTEKEQSDLSALQRGVFAGKDIAEGTELQSDDVFFAFPCEKEQLLTRNMSKYSEITLKNPKKAGEPIYLSDIFVVNNQGYIAELVKKVMKILKKSNVTIPLDSKCEISHHYGVERFEEVGVTLIDCINREYCKKILVVLPGQKHPVHLHKEKEETFTILYGSLDINCDGIVSHMQRGQTMTVQRNVKHSFSSEEGCVFEEVSTTHYINDSFYDEHDEFVSPRKTKIYITAEMIENMDI
;
A
#
# COMPACT_ATOMS: atom_id res chain seq x y z
N MET A 1 -15.25 4.09 -8.07
CA MET A 1 -15.66 2.66 -8.07
C MET A 1 -14.72 1.96 -9.04
N ALA A 2 -14.03 0.90 -8.62
CA ALA A 2 -13.25 0.11 -9.57
C ALA A 2 -14.21 -0.44 -10.63
N LEU A 3 -13.82 -0.41 -11.90
CA LEU A 3 -14.68 -0.92 -12.97
C LEU A 3 -15.01 -2.41 -12.80
N TYR A 4 -14.12 -3.15 -12.13
CA TYR A 4 -14.15 -4.60 -12.01
C TYR A 4 -13.66 -4.97 -10.60
N ASP A 5 -14.39 -5.86 -9.93
CA ASP A 5 -14.00 -6.37 -8.60
C ASP A 5 -12.86 -7.40 -8.72
N LYS A 6 -12.84 -8.18 -9.81
CA LYS A 6 -11.81 -9.18 -10.12
C LYS A 6 -10.76 -8.64 -11.11
N PRO A 7 -9.58 -9.27 -11.24
CA PRO A 7 -8.70 -8.98 -12.36
C PRO A 7 -9.41 -9.22 -13.70
N LEU A 8 -9.20 -8.32 -14.66
CA LEU A 8 -9.84 -8.36 -15.98
C LEU A 8 -8.85 -8.84 -17.05
N PHE A 9 -9.28 -9.80 -17.87
CA PHE A 9 -8.58 -10.24 -19.07
C PHE A 9 -9.33 -9.79 -20.33
N ILE A 10 -8.65 -9.09 -21.22
CA ILE A 10 -9.19 -8.51 -22.45
C ILE A 10 -8.63 -9.27 -23.64
N PHE A 11 -9.52 -9.87 -24.42
CA PHE A 11 -9.21 -10.57 -25.65
C PHE A 11 -9.37 -9.62 -26.84
N GLU A 12 -8.26 -9.14 -27.34
CA GLU A 12 -8.24 -8.20 -28.47
C GLU A 12 -8.41 -8.95 -29.79
N MET A 13 -9.60 -8.84 -30.39
CA MET A 13 -9.88 -9.46 -31.68
C MET A 13 -9.24 -8.68 -32.83
N ALA A 14 -9.12 -7.36 -32.69
CA ALA A 14 -8.65 -6.45 -33.74
C ALA A 14 -9.34 -6.73 -35.08
N ASN A 15 -8.59 -7.18 -36.09
CA ASN A 15 -9.10 -7.59 -37.41
C ASN A 15 -8.94 -9.10 -37.65
N ASN A 16 -8.74 -9.91 -36.59
CA ASN A 16 -8.53 -11.36 -36.72
C ASN A 16 -9.81 -12.12 -37.13
N HIS A 17 -10.97 -11.45 -37.14
CA HIS A 17 -12.20 -11.95 -37.76
C HIS A 17 -12.11 -12.05 -39.30
N GLN A 18 -11.07 -11.47 -39.93
CA GLN A 18 -10.82 -11.54 -41.39
C GLN A 18 -12.01 -11.09 -42.26
N GLY A 19 -12.82 -10.13 -41.78
CA GLY A 19 -14.04 -9.70 -42.48
C GLY A 19 -15.19 -10.71 -42.45
N SER A 20 -15.13 -11.75 -41.61
CA SER A 20 -16.20 -12.76 -41.46
C SER A 20 -16.84 -12.71 -40.08
N VAL A 21 -18.15 -12.44 -40.03
CA VAL A 21 -18.94 -12.50 -38.79
C VAL A 21 -18.94 -13.89 -38.18
N GLU A 22 -19.13 -14.93 -39.00
CA GLU A 22 -19.13 -16.32 -38.53
C GLU A 22 -17.79 -16.68 -37.87
N HIS A 23 -16.67 -16.31 -38.50
CA HIS A 23 -15.35 -16.52 -37.92
C HIS A 23 -15.17 -15.74 -36.62
N GLY A 24 -15.60 -14.47 -36.57
CA GLY A 24 -15.59 -13.67 -35.35
C GLY A 24 -16.38 -14.32 -34.20
N LYS A 25 -17.58 -14.85 -34.47
CA LYS A 25 -18.37 -15.60 -33.49
C LYS A 25 -17.66 -16.84 -32.99
N ASN A 26 -16.98 -17.56 -33.89
CA ASN A 26 -16.21 -18.75 -33.52
C ASN A 26 -15.02 -18.40 -32.61
N ILE A 27 -14.33 -17.28 -32.87
CA ILE A 27 -13.30 -16.76 -31.96
C ILE A 27 -13.90 -16.48 -30.58
N ILE A 28 -15.02 -15.73 -30.50
CA ILE A 28 -15.65 -15.37 -29.23
C ILE A 28 -16.02 -16.60 -28.42
N LYS A 29 -16.68 -17.59 -29.04
CA LYS A 29 -17.09 -18.83 -28.39
C LYS A 29 -15.89 -19.65 -27.92
N ALA A 30 -14.84 -19.75 -28.74
CA ALA A 30 -13.62 -20.48 -28.38
C ALA A 30 -12.88 -19.82 -27.21
N MET A 31 -12.82 -18.48 -27.15
CA MET A 31 -12.24 -17.78 -26.00
C MET A 31 -13.09 -17.95 -24.73
N ALA A 32 -14.42 -17.85 -24.85
CA ALA A 32 -15.33 -18.06 -23.73
C ALA A 32 -15.20 -19.47 -23.13
N GLU A 33 -15.03 -20.48 -23.97
CA GLU A 33 -14.80 -21.87 -23.57
C GLU A 33 -13.41 -22.05 -22.94
N ALA A 34 -12.37 -21.46 -23.51
CA ALA A 34 -10.99 -21.57 -23.02
C ALA A 34 -10.82 -21.08 -21.57
N VAL A 35 -11.68 -20.16 -21.12
CA VAL A 35 -11.59 -19.52 -19.80
C VAL A 35 -12.76 -19.82 -18.88
N SER A 36 -13.63 -20.76 -19.26
CA SER A 36 -14.83 -21.14 -18.50
C SER A 36 -14.51 -21.54 -17.05
N ASP A 37 -13.43 -22.31 -16.84
CA ASP A 37 -12.94 -22.77 -15.54
C ASP A 37 -12.47 -21.64 -14.60
N TYR A 38 -12.27 -20.41 -15.11
CA TYR A 38 -11.66 -19.30 -14.37
C TYR A 38 -12.61 -18.12 -14.10
N ARG A 39 -13.91 -18.22 -14.46
CA ARG A 39 -14.92 -17.16 -14.29
C ARG A 39 -15.19 -16.78 -12.84
N ASP A 40 -14.93 -17.68 -11.90
CA ASP A 40 -15.02 -17.37 -10.48
C ASP A 40 -13.87 -16.46 -10.01
N ALA A 41 -12.69 -16.57 -10.65
CA ALA A 41 -11.49 -15.84 -10.26
C ALA A 41 -11.29 -14.53 -11.03
N PHE A 42 -11.72 -14.47 -12.29
CA PHE A 42 -11.45 -13.35 -13.19
C PHE A 42 -12.68 -12.91 -13.97
N ASP A 43 -12.65 -11.65 -14.38
CA ASP A 43 -13.57 -11.10 -15.37
C ASP A 43 -12.92 -11.15 -16.76
N PHE A 44 -13.75 -11.26 -17.79
CA PHE A 44 -13.31 -11.40 -19.19
C PHE A 44 -14.03 -10.41 -20.10
N ALA A 45 -13.31 -9.86 -21.06
CA ALA A 45 -13.85 -8.98 -22.08
C ALA A 45 -13.34 -9.37 -23.48
N VAL A 46 -14.15 -9.08 -24.50
CA VAL A 46 -13.68 -9.09 -25.90
C VAL A 46 -13.65 -7.65 -26.41
N LYS A 47 -12.56 -7.30 -27.07
CA LYS A 47 -12.34 -5.97 -27.63
C LYS A 47 -12.36 -5.96 -29.15
N PHE A 48 -13.10 -5.01 -29.71
CA PHE A 48 -13.16 -4.69 -31.14
C PHE A 48 -12.43 -3.38 -31.46
N GLN A 49 -12.23 -3.13 -32.75
CA GLN A 49 -11.67 -1.87 -33.27
C GLN A 49 -12.63 -1.26 -34.30
N TYR A 50 -13.11 -0.05 -34.03
CA TYR A 50 -13.96 0.69 -34.96
C TYR A 50 -13.18 1.78 -35.68
N ARG A 51 -13.32 1.79 -36.99
CA ARG A 51 -12.88 2.85 -37.90
C ARG A 51 -14.00 3.11 -38.88
N ASP A 52 -14.41 4.36 -39.03
CA ASP A 52 -15.24 4.78 -40.16
C ASP A 52 -14.36 4.83 -41.40
N LEU A 53 -14.20 3.71 -42.13
CA LEU A 53 -13.21 3.65 -43.22
C LEU A 53 -13.39 4.72 -44.29
N ASP A 54 -14.61 5.21 -44.47
CA ASP A 54 -14.94 6.24 -45.46
C ASP A 54 -14.45 7.64 -45.05
N THR A 55 -14.35 7.94 -43.75
CA THR A 55 -13.72 9.17 -43.24
C THR A 55 -12.31 9.00 -42.69
N PHE A 56 -11.94 7.79 -42.25
CA PHE A 56 -10.67 7.47 -41.63
C PHE A 56 -9.55 7.31 -42.66
N ILE A 57 -9.85 6.70 -43.82
CA ILE A 57 -8.89 6.58 -44.91
C ILE A 57 -9.01 7.81 -45.81
N ARG A 58 -7.89 8.52 -46.00
CA ARG A 58 -7.84 9.70 -46.87
C ARG A 58 -8.35 9.34 -48.29
N PRO A 59 -9.20 10.17 -48.93
CA PRO A 59 -9.88 9.80 -50.18
C PRO A 59 -8.96 9.35 -51.34
N ASP A 60 -7.76 9.92 -51.45
CA ASP A 60 -6.77 9.57 -52.47
C ASP A 60 -6.05 8.23 -52.19
N TYR A 61 -6.26 7.63 -51.01
CA TYR A 61 -5.62 6.38 -50.57
C TYR A 61 -6.61 5.21 -50.51
N ILE A 62 -7.91 5.45 -50.60
CA ILE A 62 -8.95 4.41 -50.44
C ILE A 62 -8.83 3.26 -51.44
N ASN A 63 -8.31 3.53 -52.65
CA ASN A 63 -8.12 2.52 -53.70
C ASN A 63 -6.70 1.98 -53.78
N ARG A 64 -5.83 2.31 -52.81
CA ARG A 64 -4.43 1.86 -52.77
C ARG A 64 -4.27 0.60 -51.95
N ASP A 65 -3.59 -0.38 -52.53
CA ASP A 65 -3.29 -1.66 -51.88
C ASP A 65 -1.80 -1.81 -51.53
N ASP A 66 -0.96 -0.84 -51.93
CA ASP A 66 0.47 -0.80 -51.63
C ASP A 66 0.78 -0.39 -50.18
N ILE A 67 -0.23 0.16 -49.48
CA ILE A 67 -0.14 0.48 -48.06
C ILE A 67 -0.79 -0.64 -47.26
N LYS A 68 0.04 -1.42 -46.56
CA LYS A 68 -0.35 -2.63 -45.82
C LYS A 68 -1.64 -2.47 -45.00
N ASN A 69 -1.74 -1.40 -44.20
CA ASN A 69 -2.89 -1.20 -43.30
C ASN A 69 -4.16 -0.76 -44.05
N VAL A 70 -4.03 0.04 -45.12
CA VAL A 70 -5.17 0.44 -45.95
C VAL A 70 -5.80 -0.79 -46.58
N LYS A 71 -4.99 -1.64 -47.22
CA LYS A 71 -5.46 -2.92 -47.78
C LYS A 71 -6.11 -3.79 -46.72
N ARG A 72 -5.42 -4.01 -45.59
CA ARG A 72 -5.92 -4.86 -44.49
C ARG A 72 -7.28 -4.38 -43.98
N PHE A 73 -7.45 -3.08 -43.71
CA PHE A 73 -8.70 -2.55 -43.18
C PHE A 73 -9.86 -2.68 -44.17
N LYS A 74 -9.60 -2.55 -45.48
CA LYS A 74 -10.60 -2.78 -46.52
C LYS A 74 -10.99 -4.25 -46.61
N ASP A 75 -10.00 -5.14 -46.66
CA ASP A 75 -10.20 -6.59 -46.80
C ASP A 75 -10.97 -7.18 -45.60
N THR A 76 -10.84 -6.58 -44.42
CA THR A 76 -11.51 -7.02 -43.20
C THR A 76 -12.67 -6.13 -42.77
N ARG A 77 -13.24 -5.30 -43.66
CA ARG A 77 -14.37 -4.42 -43.34
C ARG A 77 -15.58 -5.25 -42.89
N LEU A 78 -16.21 -4.83 -41.80
CA LEU A 78 -17.53 -5.29 -41.36
C LEU A 78 -18.50 -4.10 -41.29
N SER A 79 -19.78 -4.36 -41.52
CA SER A 79 -20.85 -3.39 -41.35
C SER A 79 -21.16 -3.13 -39.87
N GLN A 80 -21.95 -2.09 -39.60
CA GLN A 80 -22.38 -1.77 -38.24
C GLN A 80 -23.25 -2.87 -37.63
N GLU A 81 -24.13 -3.46 -38.44
CA GLU A 81 -25.01 -4.57 -38.06
C GLU A 81 -24.21 -5.83 -37.77
N GLU A 82 -23.20 -6.11 -38.60
CA GLU A 82 -22.28 -7.24 -38.42
C GLU A 82 -21.48 -7.12 -37.12
N PHE A 83 -20.95 -5.92 -36.81
CA PHE A 83 -20.30 -5.69 -35.52
C PHE A 83 -21.27 -5.79 -34.34
N LEU A 84 -22.51 -5.34 -34.48
CA LEU A 84 -23.53 -5.46 -33.43
C LEU A 84 -23.86 -6.94 -33.16
N GLU A 85 -23.90 -7.77 -34.19
CA GLU A 85 -24.08 -9.22 -34.07
C GLU A 85 -22.92 -9.89 -33.31
N LEU A 86 -21.69 -9.47 -33.57
CA LEU A 86 -20.51 -9.90 -32.80
C LEU A 86 -20.58 -9.43 -31.35
N LYS A 87 -20.93 -8.16 -31.10
CA LYS A 87 -21.10 -7.60 -29.76
C LYS A 87 -22.13 -8.39 -28.95
N ASN A 88 -23.28 -8.68 -29.52
CA ASN A 88 -24.32 -9.48 -28.86
C ASN A 88 -23.81 -10.90 -28.53
N THR A 89 -23.02 -11.50 -29.42
CA THR A 89 -22.40 -12.82 -29.15
C THR A 89 -21.44 -12.78 -27.95
N VAL A 90 -20.71 -11.67 -27.74
CA VAL A 90 -19.85 -11.49 -26.55
C VAL A 90 -20.72 -11.40 -25.29
N SER A 91 -21.78 -10.59 -25.31
CA SER A 91 -22.70 -10.44 -24.18
C SER A 91 -23.39 -11.76 -23.82
N ASP A 92 -23.87 -12.52 -24.81
CA ASP A 92 -24.49 -13.83 -24.62
C ASP A 92 -23.51 -14.87 -24.02
N SER A 93 -22.21 -14.66 -24.24
CA SER A 93 -21.14 -15.48 -23.65
C SER A 93 -20.75 -15.03 -22.22
N GLY A 94 -21.47 -14.07 -21.63
CA GLY A 94 -21.21 -13.56 -20.29
C GLY A 94 -19.84 -12.89 -20.15
N MET A 95 -19.37 -12.20 -21.19
CA MET A 95 -18.14 -11.40 -21.17
C MET A 95 -18.49 -9.93 -21.42
N TYR A 96 -17.66 -9.02 -20.90
CA TYR A 96 -17.79 -7.60 -21.17
C TYR A 96 -17.44 -7.26 -22.62
N THR A 97 -18.07 -6.22 -23.13
CA THR A 97 -17.87 -5.69 -24.47
C THR A 97 -17.03 -4.42 -24.40
N MET A 98 -15.93 -4.40 -25.15
CA MET A 98 -15.04 -3.25 -25.24
C MET A 98 -14.81 -2.88 -26.70
N CYS A 99 -14.62 -1.60 -26.98
CA CYS A 99 -14.24 -1.18 -28.32
C CYS A 99 -13.22 -0.04 -28.29
N THR A 100 -12.31 -0.07 -29.25
CA THR A 100 -11.37 1.02 -29.53
C THR A 100 -11.94 1.85 -30.67
N GLY A 101 -12.34 3.09 -30.41
CA GLY A 101 -12.73 4.05 -31.45
C GLY A 101 -11.51 4.80 -31.96
N PHE A 102 -11.32 4.85 -33.28
CA PHE A 102 -10.19 5.55 -33.91
C PHE A 102 -10.58 6.88 -34.58
N ASP A 103 -11.87 7.24 -34.53
CA ASP A 103 -12.45 8.48 -35.02
C ASP A 103 -13.74 8.79 -34.25
N GLU A 104 -14.22 10.04 -34.31
CA GLU A 104 -15.35 10.52 -33.51
C GLU A 104 -16.66 9.81 -33.85
N LYS A 105 -16.88 9.47 -35.13
CA LYS A 105 -18.05 8.67 -35.57
C LYS A 105 -18.03 7.27 -34.99
N SER A 106 -16.85 6.69 -34.85
CA SER A 106 -16.66 5.39 -34.21
C SER A 106 -16.94 5.48 -32.71
N VAL A 107 -16.52 6.55 -32.04
CA VAL A 107 -16.84 6.80 -30.62
C VAL A 107 -18.34 6.97 -30.39
N GLU A 108 -19.02 7.75 -31.24
CA GLU A 108 -20.48 7.91 -31.22
C GLU A 108 -21.17 6.55 -31.32
N ARG A 109 -20.79 5.72 -32.31
CA ARG A 109 -21.32 4.37 -32.48
C ARG A 109 -21.07 3.45 -31.28
N ILE A 110 -19.90 3.54 -30.64
CA ILE A 110 -19.59 2.76 -29.43
C ILE A 110 -20.58 3.13 -28.31
N SER A 111 -20.86 4.42 -28.14
CA SER A 111 -21.83 4.90 -27.15
C SER A 111 -23.26 4.46 -27.48
N GLU A 112 -23.70 4.61 -28.74
CA GLU A 112 -25.04 4.23 -29.19
C GLU A 112 -25.30 2.72 -29.06
N GLN A 113 -24.30 1.90 -29.34
CA GLN A 113 -24.40 0.45 -29.25
C GLN A 113 -24.29 -0.09 -27.81
N GLY A 114 -24.04 0.79 -26.83
CA GLY A 114 -23.99 0.43 -25.41
C GLY A 114 -22.87 -0.57 -25.10
N TYR A 115 -21.64 -0.25 -25.49
CA TYR A 115 -20.45 -0.95 -25.01
C TYR A 115 -20.17 -0.64 -23.54
N ASP A 116 -19.58 -1.59 -22.82
CA ASP A 116 -19.31 -1.45 -21.38
C ASP A 116 -18.11 -0.52 -21.11
N VAL A 117 -17.14 -0.52 -22.01
CA VAL A 117 -15.85 0.16 -21.83
C VAL A 117 -15.33 0.68 -23.17
N ILE A 118 -14.72 1.87 -23.15
CA ILE A 118 -14.04 2.43 -24.32
C ILE A 118 -12.51 2.39 -24.15
N LYS A 119 -11.82 1.87 -25.16
CA LYS A 119 -10.37 1.78 -25.21
C LYS A 119 -9.79 2.92 -26.04
N ILE A 120 -8.71 3.53 -25.56
CA ILE A 120 -7.85 4.43 -26.33
C ILE A 120 -6.57 3.68 -26.68
N ALA A 121 -6.25 3.58 -27.97
CA ALA A 121 -4.98 3.00 -28.46
C ALA A 121 -3.82 3.98 -28.26
N SER A 122 -2.59 3.47 -28.13
CA SER A 122 -1.40 4.33 -27.94
C SER A 122 -1.20 5.34 -29.07
N CYS A 123 -1.53 4.98 -30.31
CA CYS A 123 -1.44 5.90 -31.46
C CYS A 123 -2.47 7.03 -31.43
N SER A 124 -3.50 6.92 -30.59
CA SER A 124 -4.56 7.93 -30.42
C SER A 124 -4.53 8.54 -29.01
N PHE A 125 -3.46 8.28 -28.23
CA PHE A 125 -3.40 8.69 -26.83
C PHE A 125 -3.42 10.21 -26.67
N ASN A 126 -2.81 10.95 -27.59
CA ASN A 126 -2.79 12.42 -27.63
C ASN A 126 -3.64 12.99 -28.78
N ASP A 127 -4.63 12.22 -29.26
CA ASP A 127 -5.60 12.67 -30.26
C ASP A 127 -6.72 13.47 -29.58
N TRP A 128 -6.48 14.77 -29.35
CA TRP A 128 -7.36 15.60 -28.53
C TRP A 128 -8.83 15.68 -29.00
N PRO A 129 -9.15 15.83 -30.30
CA PRO A 129 -10.53 15.75 -30.77
C PRO A 129 -11.21 14.41 -30.40
N LEU A 130 -10.49 13.29 -30.55
CA LEU A 130 -10.99 11.98 -30.16
C LEU A 130 -11.20 11.88 -28.64
N LEU A 131 -10.25 12.36 -27.83
CA LEU A 131 -10.38 12.38 -26.37
C LEU A 131 -11.58 13.20 -25.90
N GLU A 132 -11.87 14.33 -26.56
CA GLU A 132 -13.08 15.11 -26.31
C GLU A 132 -14.35 14.31 -26.62
N ALA A 133 -14.40 13.61 -27.75
CA ALA A 133 -15.52 12.75 -28.11
C ALA A 133 -15.69 11.61 -27.07
N VAL A 134 -14.61 10.93 -26.70
CA VAL A 134 -14.58 9.87 -25.69
C VAL A 134 -15.13 10.39 -24.36
N SER A 135 -14.71 11.59 -23.94
CA SER A 135 -15.15 12.16 -22.66
C SER A 135 -16.66 12.42 -22.57
N LYS A 136 -17.32 12.64 -23.71
CA LYS A 136 -18.78 12.89 -23.77
C LYS A 136 -19.60 11.61 -23.61
N THR A 137 -19.00 10.44 -23.79
CA THR A 137 -19.70 9.14 -23.66
C THR A 137 -20.04 8.81 -22.21
N GLY A 138 -19.26 9.33 -21.25
CA GLY A 138 -19.35 8.94 -19.84
C GLY A 138 -18.94 7.48 -19.57
N LEU A 139 -18.51 6.74 -20.60
CA LEU A 139 -18.04 5.37 -20.46
C LEU A 139 -16.68 5.36 -19.75
N PRO A 140 -16.41 4.31 -18.98
CA PRO A 140 -15.07 4.15 -18.42
C PRO A 140 -14.01 3.89 -19.49
N VAL A 141 -12.81 4.40 -19.24
CA VAL A 141 -11.74 4.50 -20.23
C VAL A 141 -10.55 3.60 -19.84
N ILE A 142 -10.05 2.85 -20.82
CA ILE A 142 -8.76 2.14 -20.72
C ILE A 142 -7.81 2.69 -21.80
N ALA A 143 -6.72 3.33 -21.41
CA ALA A 143 -5.79 4.00 -22.32
C ALA A 143 -4.41 3.32 -22.33
N SER A 144 -3.88 3.02 -23.52
CA SER A 144 -2.56 2.40 -23.70
C SER A 144 -1.48 3.46 -23.93
N THR A 145 -0.31 3.30 -23.30
CA THR A 145 0.73 4.36 -23.23
C THR A 145 2.02 4.06 -24.01
N ALA A 146 2.01 3.09 -24.95
CA ALA A 146 3.22 2.72 -25.69
C ALA A 146 3.84 3.91 -26.43
N GLY A 147 5.11 4.21 -26.11
CA GLY A 147 5.87 5.29 -26.74
C GLY A 147 5.36 6.71 -26.44
N VAL A 148 4.43 6.86 -25.49
CA VAL A 148 3.86 8.17 -25.13
C VAL A 148 4.80 8.86 -24.13
N PRO A 149 5.23 10.11 -24.37
CA PRO A 149 5.99 10.90 -23.40
C PRO A 149 5.20 11.10 -22.11
N VAL A 150 5.89 11.10 -20.96
CA VAL A 150 5.23 11.23 -19.64
C VAL A 150 4.39 12.51 -19.53
N GLU A 151 4.83 13.60 -20.13
CA GLU A 151 4.12 14.89 -20.11
C GLU A 151 2.77 14.81 -20.84
N GLU A 152 2.66 13.97 -21.87
CA GLU A 152 1.39 13.72 -22.55
C GLU A 152 0.49 12.79 -21.71
N ILE A 153 1.06 11.80 -21.02
CA ILE A 153 0.32 10.97 -20.07
C ILE A 153 -0.28 11.83 -18.96
N ASP A 154 0.48 12.77 -18.40
CA ASP A 154 0.01 13.69 -17.36
C ASP A 154 -1.18 14.54 -17.81
N LYS A 155 -1.12 15.08 -19.04
CA LYS A 155 -2.22 15.90 -19.59
C LYS A 155 -3.50 15.08 -19.74
N VAL A 156 -3.39 13.84 -20.23
CA VAL A 156 -4.55 12.97 -20.46
C VAL A 156 -5.13 12.48 -19.14
N VAL A 157 -4.30 12.12 -18.17
CA VAL A 157 -4.75 11.76 -16.82
C VAL A 157 -5.50 12.93 -16.19
N SER A 158 -4.90 14.13 -16.16
CA SER A 158 -5.55 15.33 -15.63
C SER A 158 -6.87 15.68 -16.36
N PHE A 159 -6.91 15.47 -17.68
CA PHE A 159 -8.11 15.71 -18.49
C PHE A 159 -9.30 14.82 -18.06
N PHE A 160 -9.06 13.53 -17.81
CA PHE A 160 -10.10 12.60 -17.38
C PHE A 160 -10.44 12.72 -15.88
N GLU A 161 -9.45 12.97 -15.02
CA GLU A 161 -9.66 13.20 -13.57
C GLU A 161 -10.58 14.41 -13.32
N HIS A 162 -10.33 15.55 -13.96
CA HIS A 162 -11.18 16.74 -13.81
C HIS A 162 -12.62 16.55 -14.28
N ARG A 163 -12.89 15.50 -15.06
CA ARG A 163 -14.22 15.13 -15.54
C ARG A 163 -14.85 13.99 -14.74
N ASN A 164 -14.18 13.48 -13.71
CA ASN A 164 -14.58 12.31 -12.94
C ASN A 164 -14.85 11.07 -13.81
N ILE A 165 -14.10 10.90 -14.89
CA ILE A 165 -14.19 9.73 -15.76
C ILE A 165 -13.17 8.71 -15.29
N SER A 166 -13.62 7.47 -15.05
CA SER A 166 -12.73 6.40 -14.62
C SER A 166 -11.72 6.06 -15.71
N LEU A 167 -10.43 6.07 -15.34
CA LEU A 167 -9.31 5.85 -16.24
C LEU A 167 -8.40 4.73 -15.72
N THR A 168 -8.13 3.76 -16.58
CA THR A 168 -7.09 2.73 -16.42
C THR A 168 -5.97 2.99 -17.42
N LEU A 169 -4.71 2.95 -16.95
CA LEU A 169 -3.53 3.13 -17.78
C LEU A 169 -2.87 1.78 -18.07
N MET A 170 -2.62 1.47 -19.34
CA MET A 170 -2.00 0.19 -19.75
C MET A 170 -0.54 0.42 -20.14
N HIS A 171 0.39 -0.18 -19.39
CA HIS A 171 1.75 -0.37 -19.89
C HIS A 171 1.70 -1.26 -21.14
N CYS A 172 2.39 -0.86 -22.19
CA CYS A 172 2.53 -1.63 -23.42
C CYS A 172 3.70 -1.11 -24.25
N VAL A 173 4.12 -1.91 -25.23
CA VAL A 173 5.21 -1.59 -26.16
C VAL A 173 4.71 -1.81 -27.57
N ALA A 174 4.89 -0.83 -28.45
CA ALA A 174 4.38 -0.85 -29.83
C ALA A 174 5.31 -1.59 -30.81
N GLU A 175 5.75 -2.79 -30.42
CA GLU A 175 6.55 -3.71 -31.23
C GLU A 175 5.76 -5.02 -31.41
N TYR A 176 5.76 -5.59 -32.61
CA TYR A 176 4.82 -6.67 -32.98
C TYR A 176 5.55 -7.81 -33.71
N PRO A 177 6.06 -8.86 -33.02
CA PRO A 177 5.99 -9.06 -31.57
C PRO A 177 7.07 -8.31 -30.78
N THR A 178 6.83 -8.06 -29.49
CA THR A 178 7.80 -7.47 -28.56
C THR A 178 8.77 -8.54 -28.03
N SER A 179 10.07 -8.27 -28.08
CA SER A 179 11.10 -9.14 -27.47
C SER A 179 11.14 -8.98 -25.94
N ASN A 180 11.65 -9.98 -25.22
CA ASN A 180 11.72 -9.93 -23.74
C ASN A 180 12.51 -8.72 -23.22
N GLU A 181 13.59 -8.35 -23.90
CA GLU A 181 14.46 -7.23 -23.56
C GLU A 181 13.75 -5.88 -23.68
N ASN A 182 12.77 -5.80 -24.59
CA ASN A 182 12.01 -4.61 -24.89
C ASN A 182 10.68 -4.52 -24.12
N LEU A 183 10.28 -5.55 -23.35
CA LEU A 183 9.02 -5.52 -22.58
C LEU A 183 8.97 -4.43 -21.52
N GLN A 184 10.13 -4.04 -20.97
CA GLN A 184 10.27 -2.93 -20.03
C GLN A 184 9.28 -2.99 -18.84
N MET A 185 9.14 -4.17 -18.21
CA MET A 185 8.10 -4.42 -17.20
C MET A 185 8.17 -3.53 -15.94
N ASN A 186 9.33 -2.92 -15.64
CA ASN A 186 9.43 -1.96 -14.53
C ASN A 186 8.67 -0.65 -14.78
N GLN A 187 8.26 -0.37 -16.03
CA GLN A 187 7.39 0.76 -16.33
C GLN A 187 6.00 0.63 -15.68
N ILE A 188 5.57 -0.59 -15.34
CA ILE A 188 4.35 -0.81 -14.55
C ILE A 188 4.47 -0.14 -13.17
N ASP A 189 5.59 -0.34 -12.47
CA ASP A 189 5.81 0.28 -11.14
C ASP A 189 5.90 1.79 -11.26
N TYR A 190 6.60 2.29 -12.30
CA TYR A 190 6.68 3.72 -12.60
C TYR A 190 5.28 4.36 -12.77
N LEU A 191 4.41 3.74 -13.57
CA LEU A 191 3.04 4.23 -13.77
C LEU A 191 2.22 4.17 -12.46
N ARG A 192 2.36 3.09 -11.68
CA ARG A 192 1.64 2.92 -10.40
C ARG A 192 2.06 3.95 -9.35
N ASP A 193 3.36 4.24 -9.27
CA ASP A 193 3.90 5.21 -8.31
C ASP A 193 3.56 6.64 -8.69
N ARG A 194 3.53 6.96 -10.00
CA ARG A 194 3.20 8.30 -10.51
C ARG A 194 1.70 8.60 -10.46
N TYR A 195 0.86 7.65 -10.85
CA TYR A 195 -0.59 7.83 -10.98
C TYR A 195 -1.35 7.08 -9.88
N LYS A 196 -1.02 7.38 -8.63
CA LYS A 196 -1.67 6.78 -7.45
C LYS A 196 -3.18 7.04 -7.49
N GLY A 197 -3.97 5.98 -7.32
CA GLY A 197 -5.42 6.03 -7.42
C GLY A 197 -5.98 5.56 -8.77
N HIS A 198 -5.14 5.45 -9.81
CA HIS A 198 -5.51 4.81 -11.07
C HIS A 198 -5.17 3.33 -11.08
N ILE A 199 -5.97 2.56 -11.83
CA ILE A 199 -5.64 1.16 -12.13
C ILE A 199 -4.56 1.16 -13.22
N VAL A 200 -3.52 0.35 -13.01
CA VAL A 200 -2.49 0.08 -14.01
C VAL A 200 -2.65 -1.34 -14.55
N GLY A 201 -2.73 -1.44 -15.87
CA GLY A 201 -2.85 -2.65 -16.64
C GLY A 201 -1.59 -2.99 -17.46
N PHE A 202 -1.61 -4.14 -18.11
CA PHE A 202 -0.58 -4.60 -19.03
C PHE A 202 -1.21 -5.08 -20.34
N SER A 203 -0.94 -4.37 -21.43
CA SER A 203 -1.33 -4.75 -22.79
C SER A 203 -0.08 -5.22 -23.52
N THR A 204 -0.12 -6.43 -24.08
CA THR A 204 1.09 -7.09 -24.59
C THR A 204 0.97 -7.56 -26.04
N HIS A 205 2.13 -7.57 -26.68
CA HIS A 205 2.37 -8.04 -28.04
C HIS A 205 3.54 -9.03 -28.09
N GLU A 206 3.89 -9.63 -26.95
CA GLU A 206 4.90 -10.70 -26.88
C GLU A 206 4.49 -11.95 -27.68
N ASP A 207 5.45 -12.84 -27.91
CA ASP A 207 5.16 -14.17 -28.44
C ASP A 207 4.08 -14.88 -27.60
N PRO A 208 2.99 -15.39 -28.21
CA PRO A 208 1.86 -15.95 -27.47
C PRO A 208 2.19 -17.23 -26.67
N SER A 209 3.32 -17.90 -26.95
CA SER A 209 3.81 -19.04 -26.17
C SER A 209 4.60 -18.64 -24.92
N ASN A 210 4.99 -17.37 -24.81
CA ASN A 210 5.75 -16.87 -23.68
C ASN A 210 4.84 -16.53 -22.48
N MET A 211 5.05 -17.24 -21.37
CA MET A 211 4.25 -17.11 -20.15
C MET A 211 4.97 -16.33 -19.04
N GLU A 212 6.22 -15.91 -19.24
CA GLU A 212 6.96 -15.15 -18.23
C GLU A 212 6.40 -13.73 -18.00
N PRO A 213 5.98 -12.97 -19.04
CA PRO A 213 5.53 -11.60 -18.84
C PRO A 213 4.24 -11.51 -18.00
N ILE A 214 3.33 -12.47 -18.15
CA ILE A 214 2.11 -12.48 -17.34
C ILE A 214 2.39 -12.74 -15.86
N LYS A 215 3.36 -13.61 -15.55
CA LYS A 215 3.80 -13.84 -14.17
C LYS A 215 4.36 -12.55 -13.55
N ILE A 216 5.21 -11.85 -14.30
CA ILE A 216 5.82 -10.59 -13.87
C ILE A 216 4.74 -9.51 -13.68
N ALA A 217 3.80 -9.39 -14.62
CA ALA A 217 2.71 -8.43 -14.52
C ALA A 217 1.85 -8.68 -13.26
N VAL A 218 1.46 -9.93 -12.99
CA VAL A 218 0.74 -10.30 -11.76
C VAL A 218 1.56 -9.95 -10.52
N ALA A 219 2.85 -10.30 -10.48
CA ALA A 219 3.74 -10.00 -9.36
C ALA A 219 3.93 -8.48 -9.12
N LYS A 220 3.76 -7.66 -10.15
CA LYS A 220 3.75 -6.18 -10.07
C LYS A 220 2.38 -5.59 -9.74
N ASN A 221 1.44 -6.42 -9.31
CA ASN A 221 0.09 -6.04 -8.89
C ASN A 221 -0.74 -5.40 -10.03
N VAL A 222 -0.56 -5.87 -11.27
CA VAL A 222 -1.41 -5.53 -12.40
C VAL A 222 -2.79 -6.17 -12.24
N ARG A 223 -3.84 -5.43 -12.65
CA ARG A 223 -5.24 -5.87 -12.52
C ARG A 223 -6.01 -5.97 -13.82
N VAL A 224 -5.45 -5.46 -14.92
CA VAL A 224 -6.06 -5.52 -16.26
C VAL A 224 -5.02 -6.02 -17.24
N PHE A 225 -5.35 -7.06 -18.00
CA PHE A 225 -4.43 -7.71 -18.94
C PHE A 225 -5.06 -7.73 -20.33
N GLU A 226 -4.31 -7.38 -21.37
CA GLU A 226 -4.79 -7.39 -22.76
C GLU A 226 -3.84 -8.16 -23.65
N LYS A 227 -4.37 -9.11 -24.45
CA LYS A 227 -3.61 -9.88 -25.44
C LYS A 227 -4.45 -10.05 -26.70
N HIS A 228 -3.82 -9.98 -27.87
CA HIS A 228 -4.48 -10.28 -29.14
C HIS A 228 -4.87 -11.76 -29.21
N VAL A 229 -6.04 -12.06 -29.76
CA VAL A 229 -6.54 -13.43 -29.89
C VAL A 229 -7.05 -13.72 -31.30
N GLY A 230 -7.05 -15.00 -31.68
CA GLY A 230 -7.70 -15.45 -32.90
C GLY A 230 -7.90 -16.96 -32.91
N LEU A 231 -8.50 -17.47 -33.98
CA LEU A 231 -8.73 -18.90 -34.17
C LEU A 231 -8.09 -19.31 -35.50
N PRO A 232 -6.99 -20.09 -35.49
CA PRO A 232 -6.44 -20.60 -36.73
C PRO A 232 -7.42 -21.58 -37.39
N THR A 233 -7.40 -21.63 -38.72
CA THR A 233 -8.12 -22.63 -39.54
C THR A 233 -7.17 -23.16 -40.60
N ASP A 234 -7.62 -24.10 -41.43
CA ASP A 234 -6.85 -24.59 -42.58
C ASP A 234 -6.41 -23.47 -43.54
N THR A 235 -7.11 -22.34 -43.54
CA THR A 235 -6.85 -21.19 -44.43
C THR A 235 -6.41 -19.92 -43.71
N ILE A 236 -6.59 -19.84 -42.37
CA ILE A 236 -6.29 -18.64 -41.58
C ILE A 236 -5.11 -18.94 -40.66
N THR A 237 -3.99 -18.27 -40.91
CA THR A 237 -2.81 -18.29 -40.03
C THR A 237 -2.80 -17.04 -39.15
N LEU A 238 -2.56 -17.21 -37.85
CA LEU A 238 -2.44 -16.09 -36.92
C LEU A 238 -1.12 -15.34 -37.12
N ASN A 239 -1.14 -14.04 -36.80
CA ASN A 239 0.09 -13.26 -36.70
C ASN A 239 0.91 -13.68 -35.46
N LEU A 240 2.18 -13.27 -35.42
CA LEU A 240 3.16 -13.70 -34.40
C LEU A 240 2.89 -13.22 -32.97
N TYR A 241 1.86 -12.41 -32.75
CA TYR A 241 1.53 -11.79 -31.47
C TYR A 241 0.08 -12.04 -31.03
N SER A 242 -0.67 -12.89 -31.75
CA SER A 242 -2.04 -13.30 -31.39
C SER A 242 -2.05 -14.72 -30.84
N ALA A 243 -2.69 -14.91 -29.69
CA ALA A 243 -2.85 -16.22 -29.06
C ALA A 243 -4.08 -16.97 -29.60
N ASN A 244 -3.93 -18.29 -29.77
CA ASN A 244 -5.05 -19.20 -30.02
C ASN A 244 -5.75 -19.60 -28.70
N PRO A 245 -6.88 -20.34 -28.73
CA PRO A 245 -7.62 -20.70 -27.51
C PRO A 245 -6.79 -21.47 -26.47
N ASP A 246 -5.95 -22.42 -26.91
CA ASP A 246 -5.11 -23.22 -26.00
C ASP A 246 -4.05 -22.35 -25.29
N GLN A 247 -3.45 -21.42 -26.04
CA GLN A 247 -2.50 -20.46 -25.49
C GLN A 247 -3.18 -19.48 -24.52
N VAL A 248 -4.42 -19.06 -24.81
CA VAL A 248 -5.20 -18.23 -23.88
C VAL A 248 -5.53 -18.99 -22.59
N LYS A 249 -5.93 -20.26 -22.70
CA LYS A 249 -6.17 -21.11 -21.53
C LYS A 249 -4.92 -21.22 -20.65
N GLU A 250 -3.76 -21.47 -21.25
CA GLU A 250 -2.49 -21.55 -20.50
C GLU A 250 -2.08 -20.19 -19.92
N TRP A 251 -2.33 -19.09 -20.63
CA TRP A 251 -2.04 -17.73 -20.17
C TRP A 251 -2.86 -17.36 -18.92
N VAL A 252 -4.17 -17.64 -18.93
CA VAL A 252 -5.07 -17.38 -17.78
C VAL A 252 -4.76 -18.33 -16.63
N LYS A 253 -4.50 -19.61 -16.91
CA LYS A 253 -4.07 -20.59 -15.89
C LYS A 253 -2.78 -20.14 -15.20
N THR A 254 -1.78 -19.70 -15.97
CA THR A 254 -0.51 -19.19 -15.43
C THR A 254 -0.76 -17.99 -14.52
N ALA A 255 -1.61 -17.07 -14.94
CA ALA A 255 -1.97 -15.92 -14.12
C ALA A 255 -2.65 -16.35 -12.81
N TYR A 256 -3.60 -17.29 -12.87
CA TYR A 256 -4.29 -17.86 -11.71
C TYR A 256 -3.34 -18.50 -10.69
N GLU A 257 -2.41 -19.32 -11.16
CA GLU A 257 -1.37 -19.92 -10.30
C GLU A 257 -0.46 -18.84 -9.72
N THR A 258 -0.14 -17.81 -10.50
CA THR A 258 0.70 -16.70 -10.03
C THR A 258 0.00 -15.85 -8.97
N PHE A 259 -1.29 -15.55 -9.12
CA PHE A 259 -2.06 -14.85 -8.08
C PHE A 259 -2.04 -15.62 -6.76
N LYS A 260 -2.16 -16.95 -6.80
CA LYS A 260 -2.04 -17.80 -5.60
C LYS A 260 -0.64 -17.70 -4.97
N MET A 261 0.41 -17.67 -5.79
CA MET A 261 1.80 -17.56 -5.32
C MET A 261 2.11 -16.18 -4.73
N CYS A 262 1.61 -15.10 -5.36
CA CYS A 262 1.81 -13.73 -4.87
C CYS A 262 1.10 -13.48 -3.53
N GLY A 263 -0.08 -14.09 -3.32
CA GLY A 263 -0.78 -14.04 -2.04
C GLY A 263 -1.30 -12.64 -1.68
N LEU A 264 -1.19 -12.30 -0.39
CA LEU A 264 -1.72 -11.04 0.16
C LEU A 264 -0.83 -9.86 -0.22
N ALA A 265 -1.45 -8.73 -0.57
CA ALA A 265 -0.78 -7.46 -0.82
C ALA A 265 -1.22 -6.42 0.21
N GLY A 266 -0.28 -5.59 0.68
CA GLY A 266 -0.56 -4.50 1.62
C GLY A 266 -0.70 -4.91 3.10
N GLU A 267 -0.63 -6.19 3.42
CA GLU A 267 -0.68 -6.68 4.79
C GLU A 267 0.26 -7.88 5.02
N ARG A 268 0.50 -8.21 6.30
CA ARG A 268 1.35 -9.34 6.68
C ARG A 268 0.53 -10.63 6.71
N HIS A 269 1.01 -11.65 5.99
CA HIS A 269 0.45 -13.01 6.07
C HIS A 269 0.50 -13.55 7.50
N LYS A 270 -0.63 -14.10 7.96
CA LYS A 270 -0.72 -14.83 9.23
C LYS A 270 -0.10 -16.21 9.06
N SER A 271 0.93 -16.49 9.85
CA SER A 271 1.61 -17.78 9.86
C SER A 271 0.63 -18.93 10.07
N THR A 272 0.86 -20.05 9.39
CA THR A 272 0.06 -21.28 9.56
C THR A 272 0.39 -21.97 10.89
N GLU A 273 -0.52 -22.83 11.38
CA GLU A 273 -0.24 -23.66 12.57
C GLU A 273 1.01 -24.53 12.39
N LYS A 274 1.21 -25.05 11.17
CA LYS A 274 2.40 -25.81 10.82
C LYS A 274 3.67 -24.96 10.92
N GLU A 275 3.66 -23.76 10.34
CA GLU A 275 4.80 -22.83 10.43
C GLU A 275 5.12 -22.49 11.89
N GLN A 276 4.10 -22.21 12.71
CA GLN A 276 4.29 -21.94 14.13
C GLN A 276 4.88 -23.14 14.89
N SER A 277 4.42 -24.35 14.58
CA SER A 277 4.92 -25.59 15.17
C SER A 277 6.39 -25.83 14.78
N ASP A 278 6.72 -25.72 13.49
CA ASP A 278 8.08 -25.91 12.98
C ASP A 278 9.04 -24.87 13.57
N LEU A 279 8.61 -23.60 13.69
CA LEU A 279 9.38 -22.55 14.35
C LEU A 279 9.56 -22.81 15.85
N SER A 280 8.49 -23.23 16.54
CA SER A 280 8.55 -23.55 17.97
C SER A 280 9.54 -24.68 18.23
N ALA A 281 9.58 -25.69 17.36
CA ALA A 281 10.53 -26.79 17.42
C ALA A 281 11.99 -26.39 17.15
N LEU A 282 12.30 -25.13 16.82
CA LEU A 282 13.66 -24.63 16.64
C LEU A 282 14.01 -23.48 17.61
N GLN A 283 13.09 -23.14 18.51
CA GLN A 283 13.28 -22.06 19.48
C GLN A 283 14.17 -22.48 20.65
N ARG A 284 14.83 -21.49 21.24
CA ARG A 284 15.59 -21.68 22.49
C ARG A 284 14.66 -21.49 23.68
N GLY A 285 14.66 -22.48 24.56
CA GLY A 285 14.04 -22.43 25.88
C GLY A 285 14.96 -21.75 26.90
N VAL A 286 14.38 -21.33 28.02
CA VAL A 286 15.08 -20.78 29.19
C VAL A 286 15.28 -21.89 30.21
N PHE A 287 16.51 -22.05 30.67
CA PHE A 287 16.93 -23.04 31.65
C PHE A 287 17.61 -22.33 32.82
N ALA A 288 17.51 -22.89 34.02
CA ALA A 288 18.18 -22.34 35.19
C ALA A 288 19.71 -22.56 35.07
N GLY A 289 20.50 -21.50 35.10
CA GLY A 289 21.97 -21.58 35.05
C GLY A 289 22.60 -21.96 36.40
N LYS A 290 21.82 -21.81 37.47
CA LYS A 290 22.18 -22.17 38.85
C LYS A 290 20.91 -22.57 39.61
N ASP A 291 21.06 -22.97 40.87
CA ASP A 291 19.91 -23.16 41.75
C ASP A 291 19.24 -21.80 42.04
N ILE A 292 17.92 -21.71 41.85
CA ILE A 292 17.11 -20.49 42.01
C ILE A 292 15.98 -20.77 43.02
N ALA A 293 15.82 -19.90 44.01
CA ALA A 293 14.80 -20.06 45.05
C ALA A 293 13.42 -19.55 44.58
N GLU A 294 12.36 -20.05 45.22
CA GLU A 294 11.01 -19.50 45.08
C GLU A 294 10.98 -18.01 45.43
N GLY A 295 10.16 -17.24 44.71
CA GLY A 295 10.03 -15.79 44.88
C GLY A 295 11.15 -14.96 44.26
N THR A 296 12.18 -15.60 43.67
CA THR A 296 13.28 -14.89 43.00
C THR A 296 12.81 -14.32 41.66
N GLU A 297 13.08 -13.04 41.43
CA GLU A 297 12.96 -12.43 40.11
C GLU A 297 14.15 -12.84 39.23
N LEU A 298 13.86 -13.44 38.07
CA LEU A 298 14.87 -13.96 37.16
C LEU A 298 15.69 -12.83 36.53
N GLN A 299 17.00 -12.86 36.79
CA GLN A 299 17.98 -12.04 36.12
C GLN A 299 18.68 -12.82 35.01
N SER A 300 19.33 -12.10 34.10
CA SER A 300 20.06 -12.72 32.98
C SER A 300 21.15 -13.69 33.44
N ASP A 301 21.77 -13.45 34.60
CA ASP A 301 22.82 -14.29 35.17
C ASP A 301 22.28 -15.52 35.92
N ASP A 302 20.95 -15.63 36.11
CA ASP A 302 20.32 -16.78 36.76
C ASP A 302 20.00 -17.90 35.77
N VAL A 303 19.98 -17.60 34.46
CA VAL A 303 19.49 -18.48 33.41
C VAL A 303 20.51 -18.65 32.29
N PHE A 304 20.37 -19.73 31.53
CA PHE A 304 20.99 -19.87 30.20
C PHE A 304 19.92 -20.26 29.19
N PHE A 305 20.21 -20.08 27.91
CA PHE A 305 19.25 -20.39 26.86
C PHE A 305 19.78 -21.43 25.88
N ALA A 306 19.01 -22.49 25.65
CA ALA A 306 19.43 -23.62 24.85
C ALA A 306 18.27 -24.21 24.03
N PHE A 307 18.63 -24.99 23.02
CA PHE A 307 17.72 -25.82 22.22
C PHE A 307 18.05 -27.30 22.51
N PRO A 308 17.07 -28.23 22.51
CA PRO A 308 15.64 -28.04 22.27
C PRO A 308 14.87 -27.42 23.43
N CYS A 309 13.77 -26.73 23.12
CA CYS A 309 12.78 -26.34 24.12
C CYS A 309 11.68 -27.40 24.26
N GLU A 310 11.11 -27.47 25.45
CA GLU A 310 9.99 -28.35 25.76
C GLU A 310 8.64 -27.62 25.63
N LYS A 311 7.55 -28.39 25.57
CA LYS A 311 6.20 -27.83 25.52
C LYS A 311 5.93 -27.02 26.79
N GLU A 312 5.32 -25.84 26.64
CA GLU A 312 5.05 -24.89 27.75
C GLU A 312 6.31 -24.37 28.47
N GLN A 313 7.52 -24.59 27.91
CA GLN A 313 8.73 -23.98 28.44
C GLN A 313 8.72 -22.47 28.18
N LEU A 314 9.22 -21.68 29.13
CA LEU A 314 9.53 -20.28 28.92
C LEU A 314 10.55 -20.16 27.78
N LEU A 315 10.26 -19.33 26.79
CA LEU A 315 11.12 -19.15 25.62
C LEU A 315 11.92 -17.86 25.73
N THR A 316 13.07 -17.84 25.06
CA THR A 316 13.94 -16.66 25.00
C THR A 316 13.23 -15.38 24.54
N ARG A 317 12.24 -15.48 23.65
CA ARG A 317 11.43 -14.31 23.20
C ARG A 317 10.68 -13.61 24.33
N ASN A 318 10.49 -14.29 25.47
CA ASN A 318 9.81 -13.76 26.64
C ASN A 318 10.78 -13.08 27.63
N MET A 319 12.09 -13.26 27.47
CA MET A 319 13.13 -12.64 28.31
C MET A 319 13.40 -11.21 27.82
N SER A 320 12.43 -10.32 28.02
CA SER A 320 12.55 -8.89 27.71
C SER A 320 12.98 -8.11 28.95
N LYS A 321 13.75 -7.03 28.77
CA LYS A 321 14.10 -6.09 29.86
C LYS A 321 12.87 -5.37 30.48
N TYR A 322 11.70 -5.52 29.87
CA TYR A 322 10.42 -4.97 30.32
C TYR A 322 9.51 -6.02 30.96
N SER A 323 10.01 -7.25 31.11
CA SER A 323 9.30 -8.36 31.73
C SER A 323 9.97 -8.71 33.04
N GLU A 324 9.26 -8.49 34.13
CA GLU A 324 9.68 -8.97 35.45
C GLU A 324 9.10 -10.38 35.60
N ILE A 325 9.97 -11.38 35.72
CA ILE A 325 9.59 -12.79 35.77
C ILE A 325 10.00 -13.34 37.12
N THR A 326 9.05 -13.67 37.98
CA THR A 326 9.29 -14.21 39.31
C THR A 326 8.98 -15.70 39.35
N LEU A 327 9.86 -16.51 39.93
CA LEU A 327 9.60 -17.94 40.14
C LEU A 327 8.56 -18.17 41.24
N LYS A 328 7.56 -19.00 40.95
CA LYS A 328 6.60 -19.56 41.91
C LYS A 328 7.13 -20.79 42.62
N ASN A 329 8.05 -21.52 41.99
CA ASN A 329 8.64 -22.75 42.51
C ASN A 329 10.17 -22.67 42.36
N PRO A 330 10.96 -23.25 43.29
CA PRO A 330 12.40 -23.28 43.14
C PRO A 330 12.84 -24.14 41.94
N LYS A 331 14.00 -23.83 41.35
CA LYS A 331 14.60 -24.55 40.21
C LYS A 331 16.04 -24.93 40.48
N LYS A 332 16.45 -26.11 40.02
CA LYS A 332 17.85 -26.57 40.08
C LYS A 332 18.62 -26.21 38.81
N ALA A 333 19.93 -26.06 38.93
CA ALA A 333 20.79 -25.82 37.78
C ALA A 333 20.57 -26.87 36.67
N GLY A 334 20.35 -26.41 35.43
CA GLY A 334 20.06 -27.22 34.26
C GLY A 334 18.58 -27.48 33.99
N GLU A 335 17.67 -27.19 34.93
CA GLU A 335 16.24 -27.47 34.74
C GLU A 335 15.57 -26.46 33.80
N PRO A 336 14.59 -26.91 32.99
CA PRO A 336 13.74 -26.02 32.22
C PRO A 336 12.83 -25.20 33.13
N ILE A 337 12.65 -23.93 32.79
CA ILE A 337 11.69 -23.03 33.43
C ILE A 337 10.40 -23.07 32.62
N TYR A 338 9.31 -23.60 33.17
CA TYR A 338 8.01 -23.63 32.49
C TYR A 338 7.17 -22.39 32.78
N LEU A 339 6.23 -22.08 31.89
CA LEU A 339 5.27 -20.99 32.08
C LEU A 339 4.42 -21.17 33.34
N SER A 340 4.20 -22.41 33.79
CA SER A 340 3.50 -22.72 35.05
C SER A 340 4.30 -22.34 36.30
N ASP A 341 5.63 -22.30 36.20
CA ASP A 341 6.53 -22.06 37.33
C ASP A 341 6.79 -20.58 37.59
N ILE A 342 6.21 -19.69 36.80
CA ILE A 342 6.51 -18.26 36.85
C ILE A 342 5.26 -17.39 37.01
N PHE A 343 5.47 -16.21 37.57
CA PHE A 343 4.61 -15.06 37.45
C PHE A 343 5.31 -14.05 36.53
N VAL A 344 4.57 -13.45 35.59
CA VAL A 344 5.13 -12.48 34.65
C VAL A 344 4.36 -11.17 34.77
N VAL A 345 5.06 -10.09 35.07
CA VAL A 345 4.56 -8.72 34.89
C VAL A 345 5.15 -8.20 33.59
N ASN A 346 4.32 -8.02 32.57
CA ASN A 346 4.76 -7.54 31.25
C ASN A 346 4.26 -6.12 31.01
N ASN A 347 5.14 -5.14 31.15
CA ASN A 347 4.83 -3.73 30.91
C ASN A 347 4.89 -3.34 29.42
N GLN A 348 5.29 -4.26 28.52
CA GLN A 348 5.49 -3.97 27.09
C GLN A 348 4.18 -3.68 26.34
N GLY A 349 3.09 -4.37 26.66
CA GLY A 349 1.78 -4.11 26.06
C GLY A 349 1.28 -2.70 26.39
N TYR A 350 1.41 -2.31 27.66
CA TYR A 350 1.03 -1.00 28.14
C TYR A 350 1.90 0.11 27.52
N ILE A 351 3.24 -0.05 27.47
CA ILE A 351 4.13 0.90 26.79
C ILE A 351 3.79 1.04 25.30
N ALA A 352 3.48 -0.06 24.62
CA ALA A 352 3.10 -0.01 23.21
C ALA A 352 1.79 0.76 22.98
N GLU A 353 0.80 0.62 23.87
CA GLU A 353 -0.44 1.41 23.83
C GLU A 353 -0.18 2.89 24.09
N LEU A 354 0.67 3.23 25.06
CA LEU A 354 1.08 4.61 25.30
C LEU A 354 1.76 5.22 24.07
N VAL A 355 2.69 4.49 23.45
CA VAL A 355 3.37 4.94 22.23
C VAL A 355 2.35 5.21 21.13
N LYS A 356 1.35 4.33 20.93
CA LYS A 356 0.27 4.58 19.96
C LYS A 356 -0.52 5.86 20.27
N LYS A 357 -0.83 6.14 21.54
CA LYS A 357 -1.52 7.37 21.96
C LYS A 357 -0.67 8.63 21.68
N VAL A 358 0.63 8.57 22.01
CA VAL A 358 1.60 9.64 21.72
C VAL A 358 1.74 9.88 20.21
N MET A 359 1.87 8.82 19.41
CA MET A 359 1.97 8.95 17.96
C MET A 359 0.69 9.51 17.33
N LYS A 360 -0.49 9.17 17.87
CA LYS A 360 -1.78 9.72 17.41
C LYS A 360 -1.86 11.23 17.59
N ILE A 361 -1.43 11.76 18.74
CA ILE A 361 -1.42 13.21 18.96
C ILE A 361 -0.34 13.91 18.13
N LEU A 362 0.83 13.29 17.94
CA LEU A 362 1.88 13.82 17.06
C LEU A 362 1.40 13.90 15.60
N LYS A 363 0.78 12.84 15.05
CA LYS A 363 0.16 12.86 13.71
C LYS A 363 -0.89 13.97 13.60
N LYS A 364 -1.79 14.08 14.59
CA LYS A 364 -2.82 15.13 14.62
C LYS A 364 -2.24 16.54 14.72
N SER A 365 -1.09 16.70 15.38
CA SER A 365 -0.42 17.99 15.57
C SER A 365 0.24 18.53 14.31
N ASN A 366 0.59 17.65 13.36
CA ASN A 366 1.40 17.97 12.18
C ASN A 366 2.73 18.67 12.53
N VAL A 367 3.30 18.37 13.70
CA VAL A 367 4.61 18.86 14.15
C VAL A 367 5.70 17.95 13.61
N THR A 368 6.72 18.54 12.98
CA THR A 368 7.87 17.80 12.46
C THR A 368 8.82 17.38 13.59
N ILE A 369 9.22 16.11 13.59
CA ILE A 369 10.16 15.53 14.55
C ILE A 369 11.43 15.11 13.81
N PRO A 370 12.63 15.50 14.28
CA PRO A 370 13.89 14.99 13.72
C PRO A 370 14.02 13.47 13.90
N LEU A 371 14.46 12.75 12.86
CA LEU A 371 14.57 11.29 12.89
C LEU A 371 15.56 10.75 13.94
N ASP A 372 16.61 11.51 14.27
CA ASP A 372 17.62 11.11 15.25
C ASP A 372 17.25 11.50 16.70
N SER A 373 16.00 11.89 16.95
CA SER A 373 15.57 12.33 18.27
C SER A 373 15.49 11.16 19.26
N LYS A 374 15.94 11.39 20.50
CA LYS A 374 15.74 10.43 21.60
C LYS A 374 14.41 10.71 22.26
N CYS A 375 13.59 9.66 22.44
CA CYS A 375 12.28 9.79 23.05
C CYS A 375 12.22 9.06 24.39
N GLU A 376 11.63 9.71 25.39
CA GLU A 376 11.49 9.20 26.75
C GLU A 376 10.06 9.42 27.25
N ILE A 377 9.44 8.37 27.76
CA ILE A 377 8.21 8.45 28.56
C ILE A 377 8.66 8.72 30.01
N SER A 378 8.38 9.91 30.53
CA SER A 378 8.62 10.25 31.94
C SER A 378 7.40 9.89 32.77
N HIS A 379 7.54 8.91 33.66
CA HIS A 379 6.49 8.39 34.53
C HIS A 379 6.99 8.38 35.98
N HIS A 380 6.48 9.31 36.81
CA HIS A 380 7.01 9.51 38.16
C HIS A 380 6.46 8.50 39.17
N TYR A 381 5.23 8.02 38.96
CA TYR A 381 4.50 7.13 39.88
C TYR A 381 4.21 5.75 39.25
N GLY A 382 5.08 5.29 38.34
CA GLY A 382 4.89 4.05 37.61
C GLY A 382 4.31 4.26 36.21
N VAL A 383 4.66 3.36 35.28
CA VAL A 383 4.24 3.49 33.89
C VAL A 383 2.72 3.42 33.77
N GLU A 384 2.07 2.60 34.58
CA GLU A 384 0.63 2.40 34.66
C GLU A 384 -0.16 3.67 35.03
N ARG A 385 0.49 4.66 35.65
CA ARG A 385 -0.08 5.97 35.99
C ARG A 385 0.35 7.07 35.03
N PHE A 386 1.07 6.74 33.95
CA PHE A 386 1.61 7.72 33.02
C PHE A 386 0.52 8.63 32.45
N GLU A 387 -0.65 8.11 32.06
CA GLU A 387 -1.74 8.91 31.51
C GLU A 387 -2.31 9.93 32.50
N GLU A 388 -2.20 9.66 33.81
CA GLU A 388 -2.59 10.61 34.86
C GLU A 388 -1.47 11.63 35.11
N VAL A 389 -0.25 11.12 35.33
CA VAL A 389 0.91 11.92 35.74
C VAL A 389 2.16 11.50 34.97
N GLY A 390 2.56 12.34 34.02
CA GLY A 390 3.74 12.11 33.19
C GLY A 390 3.87 13.12 32.04
N VAL A 391 4.88 12.91 31.21
CA VAL A 391 5.08 13.63 29.95
C VAL A 391 5.96 12.81 29.00
N THR A 392 5.72 12.87 27.69
CA THR A 392 6.69 12.34 26.72
C THR A 392 7.66 13.43 26.30
N LEU A 393 8.94 13.14 26.36
CA LEU A 393 10.04 14.05 26.03
C LEU A 393 10.72 13.58 24.74
N ILE A 394 10.87 14.47 23.77
CA ILE A 394 11.56 14.20 22.51
C ILE A 394 12.74 15.17 22.40
N ASP A 395 13.94 14.67 22.66
CA ASP A 395 15.18 15.44 22.62
C ASP A 395 15.60 15.68 21.17
N CYS A 396 15.43 16.92 20.70
CA CYS A 396 15.81 17.31 19.35
C CYS A 396 17.27 17.79 19.31
N ILE A 397 17.65 18.66 20.26
CA ILE A 397 18.98 19.27 20.35
C ILE A 397 19.34 19.38 21.83
N ASN A 398 20.56 19.00 22.21
CA ASN A 398 21.13 19.33 23.51
C ASN A 398 22.62 19.68 23.36
N ARG A 399 22.92 20.98 23.31
CA ARG A 399 24.25 21.59 23.18
C ARG A 399 24.37 22.71 24.21
N GLU A 400 24.94 23.86 23.86
CA GLU A 400 24.88 25.09 24.66
C GLU A 400 23.43 25.58 24.90
N TYR A 401 22.51 25.14 24.05
CA TYR A 401 21.06 25.27 24.22
C TYR A 401 20.39 23.92 23.98
N CYS A 402 19.19 23.77 24.53
CA CYS A 402 18.37 22.59 24.44
C CYS A 402 17.07 22.90 23.71
N LYS A 403 16.65 21.99 22.82
CA LYS A 403 15.31 21.97 22.25
C LYS A 403 14.70 20.60 22.49
N LYS A 404 13.53 20.58 23.11
CA LYS A 404 12.69 19.39 23.26
C LYS A 404 11.31 19.63 22.67
N ILE A 405 10.70 18.58 22.16
CA ILE A 405 9.25 18.55 21.92
C ILE A 405 8.64 17.72 23.05
N LEU A 406 7.66 18.29 23.73
CA LEU A 406 6.94 17.64 24.82
C LEU A 406 5.53 17.31 24.35
N VAL A 407 5.07 16.12 24.74
CA VAL A 407 3.72 15.64 24.46
C VAL A 407 3.02 15.31 25.76
N VAL A 408 1.91 16.01 25.99
CA VAL A 408 1.00 15.79 27.11
C VAL A 408 -0.29 15.19 26.56
N LEU A 409 -0.68 14.01 27.04
CA LEU A 409 -1.90 13.33 26.64
C LEU A 409 -3.14 14.05 27.21
N PRO A 410 -4.34 13.83 26.64
CA PRO A 410 -5.58 14.39 27.19
C PRO A 410 -5.80 13.95 28.64
N GLY A 411 -6.05 14.91 29.53
CA GLY A 411 -6.22 14.72 30.97
C GLY A 411 -4.92 14.58 31.77
N GLN A 412 -3.76 14.50 31.11
CA GLN A 412 -2.47 14.24 31.76
C GLN A 412 -1.93 15.51 32.45
N LYS A 413 -1.24 15.31 33.56
CA LYS A 413 -0.55 16.34 34.34
C LYS A 413 0.93 16.02 34.49
N HIS A 414 1.75 17.02 34.76
CA HIS A 414 3.15 16.84 35.13
C HIS A 414 3.40 17.44 36.52
N PRO A 415 4.16 16.75 37.40
CA PRO A 415 4.33 17.18 38.79
C PRO A 415 5.04 18.54 38.91
N VAL A 416 4.81 19.18 40.06
CA VAL A 416 5.45 20.46 40.41
C VAL A 416 6.95 20.26 40.54
N HIS A 417 7.71 21.09 39.84
CA HIS A 417 9.16 21.07 39.86
C HIS A 417 9.74 22.46 39.63
N LEU A 418 11.04 22.60 39.90
CA LEU A 418 11.81 23.80 39.58
C LEU A 418 13.18 23.43 39.02
N HIS A 419 13.76 24.38 38.30
CA HIS A 419 15.11 24.34 37.77
C HIS A 419 15.96 25.46 38.37
N LYS A 420 17.20 25.16 38.80
CA LYS A 420 18.11 26.17 39.37
C LYS A 420 19.02 26.78 38.30
N GLU A 421 19.44 25.97 37.34
CA GLU A 421 20.36 26.37 36.27
C GLU A 421 19.62 26.63 34.95
N LYS A 422 18.59 25.83 34.66
CA LYS A 422 17.82 25.91 33.42
C LYS A 422 16.79 27.03 33.46
N GLU A 423 16.83 27.91 32.46
CA GLU A 423 15.70 28.76 32.07
C GLU A 423 15.04 28.10 30.86
N GLU A 424 13.71 28.10 30.80
CA GLU A 424 12.97 27.46 29.73
C GLU A 424 11.82 28.31 29.20
N THR A 425 11.65 28.25 27.90
CA THR A 425 10.57 28.91 27.17
C THR A 425 9.73 27.85 26.49
N PHE A 426 8.44 27.81 26.83
CA PHE A 426 7.45 26.94 26.22
C PHE A 426 6.73 27.67 25.11
N THR A 427 6.60 27.02 23.95
CA THR A 427 5.75 27.49 22.84
C THR A 427 4.77 26.40 22.43
N ILE A 428 3.47 26.71 22.45
CA ILE A 428 2.42 25.73 22.15
C ILE A 428 2.34 25.50 20.64
N LEU A 429 2.60 24.27 20.20
CA LEU A 429 2.57 23.90 18.78
C LEU A 429 1.22 23.34 18.36
N TYR A 430 0.51 22.67 19.28
CA TYR A 430 -0.80 22.08 19.08
C TYR A 430 -1.53 21.90 20.42
N GLY A 431 -2.86 22.03 20.42
CA GLY A 431 -3.70 21.88 21.60
C GLY A 431 -3.61 23.07 22.56
N SER A 432 -3.90 22.81 23.83
CA SER A 432 -3.89 23.80 24.92
C SER A 432 -3.14 23.27 26.13
N LEU A 433 -2.52 24.15 26.91
CA LEU A 433 -1.73 23.80 28.09
C LEU A 433 -2.03 24.77 29.23
N ASP A 434 -2.38 24.24 30.38
CA ASP A 434 -2.48 25.01 31.61
C ASP A 434 -1.14 24.93 32.33
N ILE A 435 -0.46 26.07 32.46
CA ILE A 435 0.81 26.15 33.16
C ILE A 435 0.59 26.91 34.47
N ASN A 436 0.93 26.27 35.58
CA ASN A 436 0.93 26.89 36.90
C ASN A 436 2.36 27.32 37.24
N CYS A 437 2.58 28.61 37.46
CA CYS A 437 3.84 29.16 37.96
C CYS A 437 3.59 29.81 39.32
N ASP A 438 4.21 29.30 40.39
CA ASP A 438 4.07 29.78 41.77
C ASP A 438 2.60 30.02 42.22
N GLY A 439 1.68 29.16 41.78
CA GLY A 439 0.25 29.22 42.10
C GLY A 439 -0.60 30.02 41.10
N ILE A 440 0.01 30.67 40.11
CA ILE A 440 -0.70 31.41 39.06
C ILE A 440 -0.87 30.51 37.84
N VAL A 441 -2.12 30.17 37.53
CA VAL A 441 -2.46 29.34 36.37
C VAL A 441 -2.68 30.23 35.13
N SER A 442 -1.98 29.88 34.05
CA SER A 442 -2.11 30.52 32.75
C SER A 442 -2.58 29.49 31.72
N HIS A 443 -3.71 29.79 31.07
CA HIS A 443 -4.29 28.96 30.01
C HIS A 443 -3.66 29.32 28.67
N MET A 444 -2.84 28.42 28.12
CA MET A 444 -2.11 28.63 26.88
C MET A 444 -2.73 27.90 25.69
N GLN A 445 -2.67 28.54 24.53
CA GLN A 445 -3.19 28.09 23.25
C GLN A 445 -2.09 28.11 22.19
N ARG A 446 -2.32 27.41 21.07
CA ARG A 446 -1.40 27.33 19.94
C ARG A 446 -0.84 28.70 19.52
N GLY A 447 0.48 28.77 19.39
CA GLY A 447 1.23 29.97 19.00
C GLY A 447 1.59 30.90 20.16
N GLN A 448 1.09 30.66 21.37
CA GLN A 448 1.48 31.43 22.55
C GLN A 448 2.77 30.89 23.15
N THR A 449 3.52 31.78 23.82
CA THR A 449 4.82 31.50 24.42
C THR A 449 4.87 31.98 25.86
N MET A 450 5.53 31.20 26.73
CA MET A 450 5.76 31.54 28.14
C MET A 450 7.17 31.16 28.54
N THR A 451 7.85 32.05 29.26
CA THR A 451 9.16 31.75 29.83
C THR A 451 9.02 31.50 31.32
N VAL A 452 9.46 30.33 31.75
CA VAL A 452 9.61 29.97 33.16
C VAL A 452 11.04 30.31 33.56
N GLN A 453 11.15 31.28 34.47
CA GLN A 453 12.42 31.76 35.00
C GLN A 453 13.02 30.73 35.97
N ARG A 454 14.33 30.80 36.17
CA ARG A 454 15.02 29.96 37.15
C ARG A 454 14.41 30.12 38.55
N ASN A 455 14.37 29.03 39.29
CA ASN A 455 13.80 28.91 40.64
C ASN A 455 12.28 29.13 40.75
N VAL A 456 11.57 29.30 39.63
CA VAL A 456 10.10 29.33 39.63
C VAL A 456 9.58 27.90 39.72
N LYS A 457 8.71 27.63 40.70
CA LYS A 457 8.02 26.35 40.78
C LYS A 457 6.94 26.32 39.71
N HIS A 458 6.92 25.26 38.92
CA HIS A 458 5.93 25.12 37.88
C HIS A 458 5.46 23.69 37.68
N SER A 459 4.24 23.58 37.18
CA SER A 459 3.60 22.35 36.71
C SER A 459 2.74 22.65 35.49
N PHE A 460 2.36 21.62 34.76
CA PHE A 460 1.49 21.78 33.60
C PHE A 460 0.53 20.62 33.43
N SER A 461 -0.62 20.90 32.81
CA SER A 461 -1.64 19.92 32.49
C SER A 461 -2.38 20.28 31.20
N SER A 462 -3.00 19.30 30.58
CA SER A 462 -3.83 19.54 29.38
C SER A 462 -5.10 18.71 29.42
N GLU A 463 -6.25 19.33 29.19
CA GLU A 463 -7.53 18.61 29.10
C GLU A 463 -7.66 17.88 27.75
N GLU A 464 -7.32 18.55 26.65
CA GLU A 464 -7.48 18.01 25.28
C GLU A 464 -6.22 17.36 24.70
N GLY A 465 -5.12 17.43 25.44
CA GLY A 465 -3.78 17.04 25.00
C GLY A 465 -3.04 18.18 24.32
N CYS A 466 -1.72 18.21 24.47
CA CYS A 466 -0.86 19.29 23.98
C CYS A 466 0.43 18.74 23.38
N VAL A 467 0.89 19.40 22.31
CA VAL A 467 2.28 19.31 21.85
C VAL A 467 2.88 20.70 21.93
N PHE A 468 3.98 20.84 22.66
CA PHE A 468 4.68 22.11 22.81
C PHE A 468 6.18 21.90 22.73
N GLU A 469 6.91 22.93 22.34
CA GLU A 469 8.37 22.91 22.39
C GLU A 469 8.88 23.60 23.65
N GLU A 470 9.92 23.02 24.24
CA GLU A 470 10.76 23.65 25.23
C GLU A 470 12.05 24.09 24.55
N VAL A 471 12.33 25.39 24.58
CA VAL A 471 13.64 25.95 24.27
C VAL A 471 14.26 26.40 25.57
N SER A 472 15.41 25.85 25.90
CA SER A 472 16.07 26.10 27.19
C SER A 472 17.58 26.22 27.04
N THR A 473 18.25 26.66 28.10
CA THR A 473 19.71 26.45 28.23
C THR A 473 20.02 24.95 28.29
N THR A 474 21.30 24.55 28.19
CA THR A 474 21.71 23.13 28.28
C THR A 474 20.98 22.35 29.37
N HIS A 475 20.48 21.16 29.02
CA HIS A 475 19.82 20.28 29.98
C HIS A 475 20.86 19.50 30.80
N TYR A 476 20.78 19.62 32.14
CA TYR A 476 21.59 18.85 33.09
C TYR A 476 20.72 17.82 33.83
N ILE A 477 21.24 16.60 33.98
CA ILE A 477 20.51 15.43 34.50
C ILE A 477 19.94 15.67 35.93
N ASN A 478 20.60 16.50 36.74
CA ASN A 478 20.30 16.69 38.15
C ASN A 478 19.72 18.08 38.49
N ASP A 479 19.22 18.82 37.49
CA ASP A 479 18.68 20.18 37.71
C ASP A 479 17.14 20.22 37.86
N SER A 480 16.47 19.07 37.97
CA SER A 480 15.03 19.00 38.27
C SER A 480 14.79 18.67 39.74
N PHE A 481 14.25 19.62 40.50
CA PHE A 481 13.89 19.44 41.91
C PHE A 481 12.35 19.39 42.02
N TYR A 482 11.82 18.34 42.63
CA TYR A 482 10.38 18.09 42.77
C TYR A 482 9.96 18.25 44.24
N ASP A 483 8.72 18.65 44.49
CA ASP A 483 8.22 18.78 45.86
C ASP A 483 7.86 17.42 46.50
N GLU A 484 7.57 16.38 45.70
CA GLU A 484 7.05 15.06 46.15
C GLU A 484 8.02 13.90 45.83
N HIS A 485 9.26 13.94 46.33
CA HIS A 485 10.28 12.97 45.94
C HIS A 485 10.15 11.55 46.54
N ASP A 486 9.47 11.39 47.68
CA ASP A 486 9.46 10.14 48.45
C ASP A 486 8.58 9.03 47.85
N GLU A 487 7.72 9.36 46.89
CA GLU A 487 6.77 8.42 46.25
C GLU A 487 7.17 8.00 44.83
N PHE A 488 8.32 8.46 44.32
CA PHE A 488 8.70 8.19 42.93
C PHE A 488 9.26 6.77 42.71
N VAL A 489 8.87 6.15 41.60
CA VAL A 489 9.43 4.87 41.16
C VAL A 489 10.85 5.04 40.59
N SER A 490 11.62 3.95 40.53
CA SER A 490 12.91 3.93 39.83
C SER A 490 13.00 2.72 38.90
N PRO A 491 13.20 2.90 37.57
CA PRO A 491 13.49 4.17 36.88
C PRO A 491 12.24 5.01 36.58
N ARG A 492 12.36 6.34 36.66
CA ARG A 492 11.28 7.32 36.32
C ARG A 492 11.08 7.56 34.82
N LYS A 493 11.89 6.93 33.98
CA LYS A 493 11.95 7.21 32.54
C LYS A 493 12.13 5.92 31.75
N THR A 494 11.29 5.75 30.73
CA THR A 494 11.38 4.65 29.77
C THR A 494 11.76 5.20 28.40
N LYS A 495 12.91 4.77 27.88
CA LYS A 495 13.35 5.13 26.52
C LYS A 495 12.50 4.41 25.48
N ILE A 496 11.99 5.16 24.51
CA ILE A 496 11.27 4.64 23.35
C ILE A 496 11.93 5.10 22.06
N TYR A 497 11.72 4.36 20.97
CA TYR A 497 12.22 4.69 19.65
C TYR A 497 11.04 5.02 18.75
N ILE A 498 11.06 6.21 18.15
CA ILE A 498 10.12 6.61 17.11
C ILE A 498 10.84 6.44 15.77
N THR A 499 10.30 5.62 14.89
CA THR A 499 10.84 5.44 13.53
C THR A 499 10.06 6.29 12.53
N ALA A 500 10.65 6.57 11.36
CA ALA A 500 9.95 7.22 10.24
C ALA A 500 8.66 6.46 9.88
N GLU A 501 8.73 5.13 9.88
CA GLU A 501 7.58 4.26 9.61
C GLU A 501 6.45 4.44 10.63
N MET A 502 6.76 4.64 11.91
CA MET A 502 5.73 4.89 12.94
C MET A 502 5.05 6.26 12.78
N ILE A 503 5.73 7.24 12.17
CA ILE A 503 5.16 8.55 11.86
C ILE A 503 4.29 8.45 10.59
N GLU A 504 4.70 7.67 9.60
CA GLU A 504 4.06 7.56 8.29
C GLU A 504 2.89 6.55 8.25
N ASN A 505 3.00 5.39 8.90
CA ASN A 505 2.07 4.26 8.78
C ASN A 505 1.12 4.12 9.98
N MET A 506 0.13 5.01 10.11
CA MET A 506 -0.93 4.89 11.13
C MET A 506 -2.34 5.10 10.56
N ASP A 507 -2.67 4.34 9.53
CA ASP A 507 -4.05 4.10 9.10
C ASP A 507 -4.27 2.58 8.99
N ILE A 508 -4.35 1.90 10.14
CA ILE A 508 -4.96 0.55 10.29
C ILE A 508 -5.78 0.55 11.58
#